data_AF-A0A9W9DQH8-F1
#
_entry.id   AF-A0A9W9DQH8-F1
#
_cell.length_a   1.000
_cell.length_b   1.000
_cell.length_c   1.000
_cell.angle_alpha   90.00
_cell.angle_beta   90.00
_cell.angle_gamma   90.00
#
_symmetry.space_group_name_H-M   'P 1'
#
loop_
_entity.id
_entity.type
_entity.pdbx_description
1 polymer ?
#
loop_
_entity_poly.entity_id
_entity_poly.type
_entity_poly.pdbx_seq_one_letter_code
_entity_poly.pdbx_strand_id
1 'polypeptide(L)'
;NQTFDYGTTFNWGKFTEDYQDTLTSLYIDYMPDFSKWSHSIGLSYSNQPAYNFRLDTAASAAIPDTPEIESFGIPTLDTARQFTGGVHLGNRNLFCSEIGARAGEAKSMRMAELLLDVNSQYAGGVNVVMLHGFAYSGSYTNTTWPGVTTFG
;
A
#
# COMPACT_ATOMS: atom_id res chain seq x y z
N ASN A 1 19.74 7.56 15.47
CA ASN A 1 21.10 8.10 15.73
C ASN A 1 21.32 9.16 14.66
N GLN A 2 20.76 10.37 14.86
CA GLN A 2 20.76 11.41 13.83
C GLN A 2 22.15 12.04 13.71
N THR A 3 22.61 12.31 12.49
CA THR A 3 23.93 12.87 12.26
C THR A 3 23.90 14.39 12.48
N PHE A 4 24.48 14.86 13.58
CA PHE A 4 24.82 16.27 13.73
C PHE A 4 26.24 16.49 13.16
N ASP A 5 26.32 16.99 11.92
CA ASP A 5 27.59 17.32 11.27
C ASP A 5 27.93 18.81 11.50
N TYR A 6 28.94 19.05 12.33
CA TYR A 6 29.52 20.38 12.57
C TYR A 6 30.87 20.56 11.84
N GLY A 7 31.20 19.66 10.92
CA GLY A 7 32.43 19.69 10.13
C GLY A 7 32.40 20.73 9.01
N THR A 8 33.54 20.90 8.34
CA THR A 8 33.70 21.84 7.21
C THR A 8 33.34 21.23 5.86
N THR A 9 32.94 19.96 5.82
CA THR A 9 32.55 19.22 4.60
C THR A 9 31.12 18.75 4.70
N PHE A 10 30.30 19.03 3.70
CA PHE A 10 28.88 18.64 3.70
C PHE A 10 28.67 17.24 3.11
N ASN A 11 28.03 16.33 3.85
CA ASN A 11 27.64 15.00 3.36
C ASN A 11 26.15 14.95 2.99
N TRP A 12 25.86 15.16 1.69
CA TRP A 12 24.48 15.15 1.16
C TRP A 12 23.74 13.83 1.37
N GLY A 13 24.44 12.70 1.38
CA GLY A 13 23.82 11.39 1.60
C GLY A 13 23.27 11.27 3.02
N LYS A 14 24.10 11.55 4.03
CA LYS A 14 23.67 11.48 5.44
C LYS A 14 22.52 12.42 5.76
N PHE A 15 22.59 13.66 5.26
CA PHE A 15 21.50 14.62 5.44
C PHE A 15 20.18 14.11 4.86
N THR A 16 20.22 13.50 3.67
CA THR A 16 19.01 12.95 3.02
C THR A 16 18.44 11.78 3.82
N GLU A 17 19.29 10.90 4.35
CA GLU A 17 18.87 9.78 5.20
C GLU A 17 18.26 10.27 6.53
N ASP A 18 18.91 11.22 7.23
CA ASP A 18 18.37 11.80 8.46
C ASP A 18 17.02 12.51 8.23
N TYR A 19 16.86 13.16 7.07
CA TYR A 19 15.61 13.76 6.66
C TYR A 19 14.51 12.71 6.40
N GLN A 20 14.83 11.62 5.70
CA GLN A 20 13.89 10.52 5.46
C GLN A 20 13.52 9.76 6.74
N ASP A 21 14.48 9.56 7.65
CA ASP A 21 14.26 8.97 8.97
C ASP A 21 13.33 9.84 9.82
N THR A 22 13.55 11.16 9.79
CA THR A 22 12.67 12.13 10.47
C THR A 22 11.26 12.09 9.90
N LEU A 23 11.10 12.12 8.57
CA LEU A 23 9.78 12.04 7.94
C LEU A 23 9.08 10.71 8.24
N THR A 24 9.84 9.61 8.23
CA THR A 24 9.32 8.28 8.57
C THR A 24 8.83 8.26 10.01
N SER A 25 9.63 8.74 10.95
CA SER A 25 9.29 8.82 12.38
C SER A 25 8.00 9.61 12.61
N LEU A 26 7.89 10.79 12.00
CA LEU A 26 6.67 11.62 12.10
C LEU A 26 5.45 10.94 11.50
N TYR A 27 5.62 10.24 10.38
CA TYR A 27 4.54 9.51 9.73
C TYR A 27 4.03 8.35 10.60
N ILE A 28 4.93 7.50 11.11
CA ILE A 28 4.57 6.36 11.96
C ILE A 28 4.09 6.78 13.35
N ASP A 29 4.47 7.96 13.85
CA ASP A 29 3.94 8.52 15.10
C ASP A 29 2.48 8.98 14.95
N TYR A 30 2.11 9.46 13.76
CA TYR A 30 0.77 9.96 13.46
C TYR A 30 -0.24 8.84 13.15
N MET A 31 0.18 7.81 12.41
CA MET A 31 -0.71 6.71 11.99
C MET A 31 -1.50 6.03 13.14
N PRO A 32 -0.95 5.81 14.35
CA PRO A 32 -1.69 5.23 15.48
C PRO A 32 -2.92 6.04 15.89
N ASP A 33 -2.94 7.35 15.66
CA ASP A 33 -4.09 8.18 16.01
C ASP A 33 -5.30 7.89 15.11
N PHE A 34 -5.07 7.55 13.83
CA PHE A 34 -6.14 7.05 12.96
C PHE A 34 -6.65 5.69 13.41
N SER A 35 -5.76 4.78 13.84
CA SER A 35 -6.17 3.49 14.38
C SER A 35 -7.05 3.66 15.62
N LYS A 36 -6.63 4.51 16.59
CA LYS A 36 -7.42 4.84 17.79
C LYS A 36 -8.79 5.43 17.42
N TRP A 37 -8.82 6.37 16.47
CA TRP A 37 -10.08 6.98 16.03
C TRP A 37 -11.01 5.95 15.37
N SER A 38 -10.52 5.14 14.44
CA SER A 38 -11.30 4.08 13.79
C SER A 38 -11.87 3.11 14.82
N HIS A 39 -11.05 2.66 15.79
CA HIS A 39 -11.52 1.78 16.86
C HIS A 39 -12.58 2.43 17.73
N SER A 40 -12.49 3.74 17.98
CA SER A 40 -13.50 4.48 18.78
C SER A 40 -14.90 4.48 18.17
N ILE A 41 -15.01 4.29 16.85
CA ILE A 41 -16.27 4.18 16.11
C ILE A 41 -16.59 2.74 15.69
N GLY A 42 -15.87 1.76 16.22
CA GLY A 42 -16.10 0.34 15.96
C GLY A 42 -15.63 -0.14 14.59
N LEU A 43 -14.71 0.58 13.93
CA LEU A 43 -14.12 0.22 12.65
C LEU A 43 -12.64 -0.15 12.79
N SER A 44 -12.12 -0.92 11.83
CA SER A 44 -10.68 -1.18 11.71
C SER A 44 -10.03 -0.18 10.76
N TYR A 45 -8.73 0.09 10.96
CA TYR A 45 -7.96 0.98 10.11
C TYR A 45 -7.22 0.20 9.01
N SER A 46 -7.61 0.45 7.76
CA SER A 46 -6.96 -0.05 6.55
C SER A 46 -6.18 1.07 5.88
N ASN A 47 -4.97 0.79 5.39
CA ASN A 47 -4.12 1.78 4.74
C ASN A 47 -3.09 1.15 3.82
N GLN A 48 -2.83 1.79 2.67
CA GLN A 48 -1.62 1.56 1.87
C GLN A 48 -0.45 2.38 2.44
N PRO A 49 0.43 1.79 3.26
CA PRO A 49 1.36 2.54 4.09
C PRO A 49 2.56 3.02 3.27
N ALA A 50 2.96 4.29 3.43
CA ALA A 50 4.09 4.90 2.73
C ALA A 50 4.04 4.78 1.18
N TYR A 51 2.87 4.50 0.60
CA TYR A 51 2.72 4.30 -0.83
C TYR A 51 3.13 5.56 -1.61
N ASN A 52 3.98 5.40 -2.63
CA ASN A 52 4.61 6.48 -3.40
C ASN A 52 5.48 7.48 -2.61
N PHE A 53 5.77 7.23 -1.33
CA PHE A 53 6.69 8.06 -0.54
C PHE A 53 8.05 7.39 -0.35
N ARG A 54 9.10 8.20 -0.17
CA ARG A 54 10.43 7.72 0.24
C ARG A 54 10.49 7.61 1.76
N LEU A 55 9.72 6.68 2.32
CA LEU A 55 9.65 6.39 3.75
C LEU A 55 9.84 4.89 3.99
N ASP A 56 10.11 4.51 5.23
CA ASP A 56 10.22 3.10 5.60
C ASP A 56 8.85 2.40 5.52
N THR A 57 8.68 1.58 4.48
CA THR A 57 7.46 0.81 4.23
C THR A 57 7.27 -0.32 5.23
N ALA A 58 8.33 -0.93 5.75
CA ALA A 58 8.25 -2.00 6.74
C ALA A 58 7.78 -1.44 8.09
N ALA A 59 8.40 -0.36 8.57
CA ALA A 59 7.99 0.29 9.80
C ALA A 59 6.54 0.78 9.72
N SER A 60 6.17 1.38 8.58
CA SER A 60 4.80 1.88 8.36
C SER A 60 3.77 0.76 8.27
N ALA A 61 4.09 -0.39 7.66
CA ALA A 61 3.19 -1.53 7.52
C ALA A 61 2.86 -2.24 8.84
N ALA A 62 3.64 -2.01 9.91
CA ALA A 62 3.38 -2.56 11.23
C ALA A 62 2.18 -1.89 11.95
N ILE A 63 1.76 -0.72 11.48
CA ILE A 63 0.83 0.16 12.21
C ILE A 63 -0.67 -0.08 11.93
N PRO A 64 -1.16 -0.12 10.67
CA PRO A 64 -2.58 -0.30 10.41
C PRO A 64 -3.06 -1.70 10.83
N ASP A 65 -4.36 -1.84 11.11
CA ASP A 65 -4.95 -3.16 11.38
C ASP A 65 -4.91 -4.05 10.14
N THR A 66 -5.11 -3.42 8.98
CA THR A 66 -5.07 -4.03 7.65
C THR A 66 -4.12 -3.22 6.76
N PRO A 67 -2.80 -3.49 6.81
CA PRO A 67 -1.87 -2.95 5.82
C PRO A 67 -2.23 -3.45 4.42
N GLU A 68 -2.13 -2.56 3.43
CA GLU A 68 -2.47 -2.84 2.04
C GLU A 68 -1.31 -2.49 1.10
N ILE A 69 -1.15 -3.24 0.01
CA ILE A 69 -0.32 -2.86 -1.15
C ILE A 69 -1.17 -2.90 -2.43
N GLU A 70 -0.57 -2.74 -3.60
CA GLU A 70 -1.26 -2.92 -4.89
C GLU A 70 -0.39 -3.64 -5.91
N SER A 71 -0.99 -4.45 -6.79
CA SER A 71 -0.25 -5.14 -7.84
C SER A 71 0.28 -4.23 -8.95
N PHE A 72 -0.23 -3.00 -9.08
CA PHE A 72 0.23 -2.06 -10.10
C PHE A 72 1.52 -1.35 -9.69
N GLY A 73 1.53 -0.68 -8.53
CA GLY A 73 2.69 0.00 -7.97
C GLY A 73 3.69 -0.90 -7.24
N ILE A 74 3.24 -2.05 -6.70
CA ILE A 74 4.08 -3.04 -6.02
C ILE A 74 3.95 -4.40 -6.74
N PRO A 75 4.40 -4.51 -8.00
CA PRO A 75 4.11 -5.66 -8.85
C PRO A 75 4.97 -6.89 -8.53
N THR A 76 6.10 -6.71 -7.85
CA THR A 76 7.09 -7.79 -7.67
C THR A 76 7.02 -8.42 -6.28
N LEU A 77 7.39 -9.69 -6.23
CA LEU A 77 7.56 -10.47 -5.01
C LEU A 77 8.46 -9.76 -3.99
N ASP A 78 9.61 -9.25 -4.43
CA ASP A 78 10.59 -8.65 -3.55
C ASP A 78 10.11 -7.30 -3.00
N THR A 79 9.39 -6.52 -3.80
CA THR A 79 8.77 -5.27 -3.32
C THR A 79 7.65 -5.53 -2.31
N ALA A 80 6.83 -6.58 -2.50
CA ALA A 80 5.80 -6.95 -1.52
C ALA A 80 6.40 -7.44 -0.19
N ARG A 81 7.53 -8.15 -0.26
CA ARG A 81 8.26 -8.62 0.93
C ARG A 81 8.83 -7.52 1.81
N GLN A 82 9.10 -6.32 1.26
CA GLN A 82 9.52 -5.16 2.05
C GLN A 82 8.47 -4.81 3.11
N PHE A 83 7.18 -4.98 2.81
CA PHE A 83 6.09 -4.73 3.74
C PHE A 83 5.87 -5.90 4.69
N THR A 84 5.97 -7.14 4.18
CA THR A 84 5.62 -8.36 4.91
C THR A 84 6.33 -8.52 6.25
N GLY A 85 7.62 -8.15 6.32
CA GLY A 85 8.36 -8.17 7.57
C GLY A 85 7.73 -7.25 8.62
N GLY A 86 7.37 -6.02 8.21
CA GLY A 86 6.66 -5.05 9.03
C GLY A 86 5.29 -5.53 9.51
N VAL A 87 4.49 -6.10 8.60
CA VAL A 87 3.17 -6.67 8.91
C VAL A 87 3.29 -7.71 10.04
N HIS A 88 4.20 -8.68 9.89
CA HIS A 88 4.37 -9.73 10.90
C HIS A 88 4.94 -9.21 12.22
N LEU A 89 5.91 -8.28 12.17
CA LEU A 89 6.46 -7.66 13.38
C LEU A 89 5.44 -6.80 14.12
N GLY A 90 4.52 -6.16 13.39
CA GLY A 90 3.37 -5.44 13.92
C GLY A 90 2.25 -6.34 14.43
N ASN A 91 2.42 -7.67 14.39
CA ASN A 91 1.42 -8.67 14.77
C ASN A 91 0.07 -8.48 14.05
N ARG A 92 0.14 -8.17 12.75
CA ARG A 92 -1.04 -8.02 11.89
C ARG A 92 -1.37 -9.34 11.21
N ASN A 93 -2.64 -9.76 11.36
CA ASN A 93 -3.13 -11.01 10.79
C ASN A 93 -3.58 -10.85 9.33
N LEU A 94 -3.86 -9.63 8.89
CA LEU A 94 -4.29 -9.31 7.54
C LEU A 94 -3.18 -8.55 6.82
N PHE A 95 -2.91 -8.96 5.59
CA PHE A 95 -2.11 -8.21 4.65
C PHE A 95 -2.82 -8.24 3.31
N CYS A 96 -3.34 -7.09 2.89
CA CYS A 96 -4.17 -6.97 1.71
C CYS A 96 -3.39 -6.51 0.49
N SER A 97 -3.91 -6.82 -0.69
CA SER A 97 -3.47 -6.17 -1.92
C SER A 97 -4.66 -5.80 -2.79
N GLU A 98 -4.66 -4.56 -3.26
CA GLU A 98 -5.45 -4.14 -4.41
C GLU A 98 -4.88 -4.80 -5.68
N ILE A 99 -5.68 -5.58 -6.39
CA ILE A 99 -5.25 -6.38 -7.54
C ILE A 99 -6.02 -5.99 -8.80
N GLY A 100 -5.34 -6.00 -9.94
CA GLY A 100 -5.99 -5.92 -11.25
C GLY A 100 -6.20 -4.49 -11.75
N ALA A 101 -5.52 -3.50 -11.16
CA ALA A 101 -5.38 -2.20 -11.79
C ALA A 101 -4.44 -2.31 -13.01
N ARG A 102 -4.96 -2.08 -14.22
CA ARG A 102 -4.17 -2.03 -15.47
C ARG A 102 -4.66 -0.92 -16.40
N ALA A 103 -3.72 -0.10 -16.85
CA ALA A 103 -4.01 1.02 -17.74
C ALA A 103 -4.50 0.52 -19.11
N GLY A 104 -5.68 0.99 -19.54
CA GLY A 104 -6.24 0.66 -20.85
C GLY A 104 -6.85 -0.74 -20.96
N GLU A 105 -6.98 -1.48 -19.84
CA GLU A 105 -7.43 -2.88 -19.86
C GLU A 105 -8.80 -3.13 -19.20
N ALA A 106 -9.57 -2.09 -18.87
CA ALA A 106 -10.79 -2.20 -18.07
C ALA A 106 -11.83 -3.22 -18.60
N LYS A 107 -11.82 -3.51 -19.90
CA LYS A 107 -12.71 -4.49 -20.55
C LYS A 107 -11.96 -5.63 -21.25
N SER A 108 -10.64 -5.69 -21.08
CA SER A 108 -9.78 -6.61 -21.84
C SER A 108 -8.77 -7.37 -20.98
N MET A 109 -8.70 -7.09 -19.67
CA MET A 109 -7.88 -7.88 -18.76
C MET A 109 -8.30 -9.35 -18.80
N ARG A 110 -7.33 -10.23 -19.02
CA ARG A 110 -7.57 -11.67 -19.06
C ARG A 110 -7.54 -12.23 -17.65
N MET A 111 -8.38 -13.23 -17.38
CA MET A 111 -8.37 -13.96 -16.11
C MET A 111 -6.98 -14.55 -15.79
N ALA A 112 -6.22 -14.98 -16.80
CA ALA A 112 -4.87 -15.49 -16.61
C ALA A 112 -3.89 -14.42 -16.08
N GLU A 113 -4.04 -13.16 -16.50
CA GLU A 113 -3.23 -12.04 -16.03
C GLU A 113 -3.60 -11.70 -14.58
N LEU A 114 -4.90 -11.65 -14.28
CA LEU A 114 -5.40 -11.45 -12.92
C LEU A 114 -4.89 -12.54 -11.96
N LEU A 115 -4.96 -13.81 -12.37
CA LEU A 115 -4.47 -14.93 -11.57
C LEU A 115 -2.96 -14.87 -11.35
N LEU A 116 -2.19 -14.38 -12.32
CA LEU A 116 -0.75 -14.20 -12.16
C LEU A 116 -0.45 -13.12 -11.10
N ASP A 117 -1.19 -12.01 -11.11
CA ASP A 117 -1.05 -10.94 -10.13
C ASP A 117 -1.39 -11.45 -8.72
N VAL A 118 -2.50 -12.19 -8.57
CA VAL A 118 -2.91 -12.82 -7.31
C VAL A 118 -1.84 -13.78 -6.78
N ASN A 119 -1.33 -14.69 -7.63
CA ASN A 119 -0.32 -15.68 -7.23
C ASN A 119 0.98 -15.01 -6.77
N SER A 120 1.39 -13.96 -7.48
CA SER A 120 2.61 -13.22 -7.15
C SER A 120 2.48 -12.51 -5.80
N GLN A 121 1.34 -11.90 -5.51
CA GLN A 121 1.11 -11.21 -4.24
C GLN A 121 0.96 -12.18 -3.07
N TYR A 122 0.26 -13.30 -3.25
CA TYR A 122 0.22 -14.36 -2.23
C TYR A 122 1.62 -14.92 -1.92
N ALA A 123 2.46 -15.13 -2.94
CA ALA A 123 3.85 -15.52 -2.72
C ALA A 123 4.65 -14.44 -1.97
N GLY A 124 4.25 -13.18 -2.11
CA GLY A 124 4.80 -12.02 -1.42
C GLY A 124 4.46 -11.93 0.06
N GLY A 125 3.43 -12.65 0.53
CA GLY A 125 2.98 -12.65 1.92
C GLY A 125 1.58 -12.05 2.11
N VAL A 126 0.98 -11.46 1.07
CA VAL A 126 -0.43 -11.05 1.08
C VAL A 126 -1.29 -12.26 1.39
N ASN A 127 -2.42 -12.05 2.09
CA ASN A 127 -3.36 -13.11 2.42
C ASN A 127 -4.83 -12.75 2.13
N VAL A 128 -5.08 -11.53 1.68
CA VAL A 128 -6.39 -11.07 1.19
C VAL A 128 -6.18 -10.24 -0.08
N VAL A 129 -6.95 -10.49 -1.12
CA VAL A 129 -6.92 -9.70 -2.36
C VAL A 129 -8.23 -8.93 -2.54
N MET A 130 -8.12 -7.66 -2.94
CA MET A 130 -9.22 -6.76 -3.23
C MET A 130 -9.19 -6.43 -4.72
N LEU A 131 -10.24 -6.78 -5.48
CA LEU A 131 -10.27 -6.49 -6.91
C LEU A 131 -10.47 -5.00 -7.14
N HIS A 132 -9.54 -4.39 -7.88
CA HIS A 132 -9.58 -2.99 -8.23
C HIS A 132 -10.76 -2.67 -9.15
N GLY A 133 -11.45 -1.58 -8.85
CA GLY A 133 -12.25 -0.86 -9.84
C GLY A 133 -13.60 -1.50 -10.20
N PHE A 134 -14.18 -2.36 -9.35
CA PHE A 134 -15.54 -2.85 -9.57
C PHE A 134 -16.53 -1.67 -9.48
N ALA A 135 -16.99 -1.21 -10.64
CA ALA A 135 -17.97 -0.14 -10.73
C ALA A 135 -19.31 -0.60 -10.16
N TYR A 136 -20.07 0.34 -9.59
CA TYR A 136 -21.43 0.08 -9.16
C TYR A 136 -22.26 -0.48 -10.33
N SER A 137 -22.98 -1.58 -10.12
CA SER A 137 -23.70 -2.31 -11.17
C SER A 137 -25.12 -1.80 -11.42
N GLY A 138 -25.54 -0.74 -10.72
CA GLY A 138 -26.87 -0.15 -10.90
C GLY A 138 -27.02 0.62 -12.22
N SER A 139 -28.24 1.09 -12.48
CA SER A 139 -28.55 1.79 -13.72
C SER A 139 -27.87 3.16 -13.78
N TYR A 140 -27.11 3.38 -14.86
CA TYR A 140 -26.60 4.69 -15.24
C TYR A 140 -27.35 5.21 -16.47
N THR A 141 -27.87 6.43 -16.40
CA THR A 141 -28.53 7.10 -17.52
C THR A 141 -27.58 7.19 -18.71
N ASN A 142 -28.09 6.92 -19.92
CA ASN A 142 -27.32 6.98 -21.17
C ASN A 142 -26.08 6.07 -21.21
N THR A 143 -26.14 4.89 -20.58
CA THR A 143 -25.09 3.87 -20.69
C THR A 143 -25.64 2.58 -21.32
N THR A 144 -24.75 1.79 -21.92
CA THR A 144 -25.04 0.44 -22.43
C THR A 144 -24.07 -0.55 -21.82
N TRP A 145 -24.40 -1.85 -21.87
CA TRP A 145 -23.48 -2.90 -21.42
C TRP A 145 -22.09 -2.74 -22.05
N PRO A 146 -20.97 -2.92 -21.29
CA PRO A 146 -20.89 -3.40 -19.91
C PRO A 146 -21.05 -2.30 -18.83
N GLY A 147 -21.49 -1.10 -19.20
CA GLY A 147 -21.70 0.01 -18.28
C GLY A 147 -20.50 0.94 -18.18
N VAL A 148 -20.40 1.61 -17.02
CA VAL A 148 -19.35 2.58 -16.71
C VAL A 148 -18.09 1.86 -16.26
N THR A 149 -16.95 2.31 -16.76
CA THR A 149 -15.63 1.93 -16.25
C THR A 149 -14.99 3.15 -15.61
N THR A 150 -14.68 3.07 -14.32
CA THR A 150 -14.20 4.21 -13.53
C THR A 150 -12.81 4.70 -13.96
N PHE A 151 -12.03 3.84 -14.63
CA PHE A 151 -10.61 4.06 -14.95
C PHE A 151 -10.25 3.86 -16.43
N GLY A 152 -11.23 3.79 -17.35
CA GLY A 152 -11.00 3.72 -18.81
C GLY A 152 -11.91 2.76 -19.56
#